data_AF-A0A8T5QDJ8-F1
#
_entry.id   AF-A0A8T5QDJ8-F1
#
_cell.length_a   1.000
_cell.length_b   1.000
_cell.length_c   1.000
_cell.angle_alpha   90.00
_cell.angle_beta   90.00
_cell.angle_gamma   90.00
#
_symmetry.space_group_name_H-M   'P 1'
#
loop_
_entity.id
_entity.type
_entity.pdbx_description
1 polymer ?
#
loop_
_entity_poly.entity_id
_entity_poly.type
_entity_poly.pdbx_seq_one_letter_code
_entity_poly.pdbx_strand_id
1 'polypeptide(L)'
;SVSHVYVIPIKTEKESIKIAQELRKAGIKTEMDILNRGISKNLGYANSLNIPFALIIGEQELAQNKVKLRDMKSGKEELLSIKDAVEKLK
;
A
#
# COMPACT_ATOMS: atom_id res chain seq x y z
N SER A 1 3.83 -3.77 17.81
CA SER A 1 2.78 -3.93 16.79
C SER A 1 3.41 -3.81 15.43
N VAL A 2 3.62 -4.92 14.72
CA VAL A 2 4.21 -4.91 13.37
C VAL A 2 3.15 -4.41 12.38
N SER A 3 3.54 -3.48 11.51
CA SER A 3 2.68 -2.96 10.43
C SER A 3 2.45 -4.06 9.39
N HIS A 4 1.21 -4.25 8.95
CA HIS A 4 0.84 -5.31 8.00
C HIS A 4 0.87 -4.83 6.55
N VAL A 5 0.62 -3.54 6.31
CA VAL A 5 0.70 -2.94 4.98
C VAL A 5 1.48 -1.63 4.98
N TYR A 6 2.25 -1.42 3.93
CA TYR A 6 2.96 -0.17 3.65
C TYR A 6 2.43 0.48 2.37
N VAL A 7 1.87 1.68 2.47
CA VAL A 7 1.30 2.42 1.34
C VAL A 7 2.35 3.31 0.69
N ILE A 8 2.50 3.16 -0.63
CA ILE A 8 3.46 3.87 -1.47
C ILE A 8 2.67 4.77 -2.43
N PRO A 9 2.49 6.06 -2.11
CA PRO A 9 1.90 7.02 -3.04
C PRO A 9 2.88 7.33 -4.18
N ILE A 10 2.37 7.36 -5.42
CA ILE A 10 3.09 7.87 -6.59
C ILE A 10 2.31 9.08 -7.11
N LYS A 11 2.66 10.28 -6.64
CA LYS A 11 1.93 11.54 -6.92
C LYS A 11 0.46 11.53 -6.52
N THR A 12 0.10 10.71 -5.53
CA THR A 12 -1.27 10.43 -5.11
C THR A 12 -1.42 10.55 -3.59
N GLU A 13 -0.67 11.45 -2.93
CA GLU A 13 -0.61 11.51 -1.46
C GLU A 13 -2.00 11.67 -0.83
N LYS A 14 -2.85 12.54 -1.38
CA LYS A 14 -4.20 12.81 -0.82
C LYS A 14 -5.10 11.57 -0.85
N GLU A 15 -5.13 10.85 -1.97
CA GLU A 15 -5.96 9.64 -2.11
C GLU A 15 -5.36 8.48 -1.31
N SER A 16 -4.04 8.36 -1.27
CA SER A 16 -3.34 7.36 -0.48
C SER A 16 -3.60 7.53 1.02
N ILE A 17 -3.71 8.77 1.52
CA ILE A 17 -4.11 9.04 2.90
C ILE A 17 -5.52 8.49 3.18
N LYS A 18 -6.47 8.71 2.27
CA LYS A 18 -7.85 8.21 2.44
C LYS A 18 -7.87 6.68 2.48
N ILE A 19 -7.21 6.03 1.54
CA ILE A 19 -7.13 4.56 1.47
C ILE A 19 -6.43 4.00 2.72
N ALA A 20 -5.34 4.63 3.17
CA ALA A 20 -4.67 4.25 4.40
C ALA A 20 -5.57 4.43 5.65
N GLN A 21 -6.43 5.44 5.67
CA GLN A 21 -7.43 5.60 6.73
C GLN A 21 -8.50 4.51 6.66
N GLU A 22 -8.98 4.11 5.49
CA GLU A 22 -9.94 3.01 5.34
C GLU A 22 -9.37 1.68 5.84
N LEU A 23 -8.12 1.36 5.48
CA LEU A 23 -7.42 0.18 5.99
C LEU A 23 -7.31 0.20 7.52
N ARG A 24 -6.93 1.35 8.10
CA ARG A 24 -6.87 1.52 9.56
C ARG A 24 -8.23 1.35 10.23
N LYS A 25 -9.30 1.90 9.63
CA LYS A 25 -10.68 1.71 10.11
C LYS A 25 -11.13 0.25 10.05
N ALA A 26 -10.62 -0.51 9.08
CA ALA A 26 -10.85 -1.95 8.98
C ALA A 26 -10.02 -2.78 9.99
N GLY A 27 -9.21 -2.14 10.86
CA GLY A 27 -8.36 -2.80 11.85
C GLY A 27 -6.97 -3.20 11.33
N ILE A 28 -6.65 -2.83 10.09
CA ILE A 28 -5.38 -3.19 9.44
C ILE A 28 -4.31 -2.17 9.85
N LYS A 29 -3.17 -2.68 10.33
CA LYS A 29 -2.03 -1.84 10.70
C LYS A 29 -1.34 -1.35 9.44
N THR A 30 -1.55 -0.08 9.12
CA THR A 30 -1.06 0.54 7.89
C THR A 30 -0.09 1.67 8.16
N GLU A 31 1.06 1.61 7.52
CA GLU A 31 2.01 2.72 7.36
C GLU A 31 1.96 3.27 5.94
N MET A 32 2.43 4.50 5.75
CA MET A 32 2.45 5.17 4.45
C MET A 32 3.74 5.98 4.33
N ASP A 33 4.32 5.99 3.13
CA ASP A 33 5.41 6.92 2.84
C ASP A 33 4.90 8.38 2.80
N ILE A 34 5.53 9.23 3.58
CA ILE A 34 5.31 10.69 3.57
C ILE A 34 6.51 11.45 3.00
N LEU A 35 7.59 10.74 2.67
CA LEU A 35 8.86 11.33 2.24
C LEU A 35 9.00 11.34 0.72
N ASN A 36 7.96 10.94 -0.01
CA ASN A 36 7.89 10.86 -1.47
C ASN A 36 9.13 10.18 -2.07
N ARG A 37 9.55 9.09 -1.41
CA ARG A 37 10.70 8.28 -1.81
C ARG A 37 10.33 7.52 -3.08
N GLY A 38 11.31 7.33 -3.97
CA GLY A 38 11.11 6.46 -5.13
C GLY A 38 10.68 5.04 -4.71
N ILE A 39 9.94 4.35 -5.58
CA ILE A 39 9.34 3.02 -5.30
C ILE A 39 10.38 2.05 -4.71
N SER A 40 11.57 1.95 -5.29
CA SER A 40 12.62 1.04 -4.81
C SER A 40 13.05 1.32 -3.37
N LYS A 41 13.15 2.59 -2.96
CA LYS A 41 13.49 2.96 -1.58
C LYS A 41 12.36 2.62 -0.62
N ASN A 42 11.12 2.82 -1.06
CA ASN A 42 9.94 2.47 -0.28
C ASN A 42 9.79 0.96 -0.07
N LEU A 43 10.05 0.16 -1.11
CA LEU A 43 10.09 -1.29 -0.99
C LEU A 43 11.21 -1.75 -0.05
N GLY A 44 12.40 -1.15 -0.16
CA GLY A 44 13.50 -1.44 0.77
C GLY A 44 13.14 -1.11 2.23
N TYR A 45 12.45 0.01 2.45
CA TYR A 45 11.97 0.41 3.77
C TYR A 45 10.91 -0.55 4.32
N ALA A 46 9.89 -0.91 3.52
CA ALA A 46 8.89 -1.89 3.89
C ALA A 46 9.52 -3.24 4.25
N ASN A 47 10.51 -3.68 3.47
CA ASN A 47 11.25 -4.92 3.72
C ASN A 47 12.07 -4.84 5.03
N SER A 48 12.75 -3.72 5.28
CA SER A 48 13.48 -3.48 6.54
C SER A 48 12.58 -3.51 7.77
N LEU A 49 11.31 -3.12 7.61
CA LEU A 49 10.31 -3.17 8.66
C LEU A 49 9.61 -4.53 8.76
N ASN A 50 10.01 -5.52 7.95
CA ASN A 50 9.37 -6.84 7.84
C ASN A 50 7.86 -6.75 7.55
N ILE A 51 7.46 -5.74 6.76
CA ILE A 51 6.07 -5.58 6.36
C ILE A 51 5.79 -6.58 5.22
N PRO A 52 4.77 -7.44 5.37
CA PRO A 52 4.51 -8.51 4.40
C PRO A 52 3.93 -7.99 3.07
N PHE A 53 3.27 -6.83 3.08
CA PHE A 53 2.58 -6.29 1.92
C PHE A 53 2.89 -4.81 1.68
N ALA A 54 3.10 -4.45 0.43
CA ALA A 54 3.21 -3.06 -0.01
C ALA A 54 2.07 -2.71 -0.96
N LEU A 55 1.35 -1.62 -0.68
CA LEU A 55 0.25 -1.12 -1.51
C LEU A 55 0.73 0.09 -2.31
N ILE A 56 0.90 -0.08 -3.61
CA ILE A 56 1.36 0.97 -4.52
C ILE A 56 0.13 1.64 -5.15
N ILE A 57 0.07 2.96 -5.02
CA ILE A 57 -1.06 3.77 -5.46
C ILE A 57 -0.57 4.80 -6.46
N GLY A 58 -0.80 4.56 -7.75
CA GLY A 58 -0.48 5.47 -8.85
C GLY A 58 -1.73 6.17 -9.41
N GLU A 59 -1.52 7.29 -10.08
CA GLU A 59 -2.61 8.06 -10.72
C GLU A 59 -3.36 7.21 -11.76
N GLN A 60 -2.66 6.36 -12.51
CA GLN A 60 -3.24 5.52 -13.55
C GLN A 60 -4.14 4.41 -12.99
N GLU A 61 -3.71 3.75 -11.91
CA GLU A 61 -4.50 2.73 -11.24
C GLU A 61 -5.71 3.35 -10.52
N LEU A 62 -5.54 4.50 -9.87
CA LEU A 62 -6.62 5.23 -9.22
C LEU A 62 -7.70 5.69 -10.22
N ALA A 63 -7.31 6.11 -11.43
CA ALA A 63 -8.27 6.45 -12.48
C ALA A 63 -9.20 5.27 -12.83
N GLN A 64 -8.77 4.04 -12.54
CA GLN A 64 -9.55 2.81 -12.72
C GLN A 64 -10.15 2.28 -11.41
N ASN A 65 -10.10 3.05 -10.31
CA ASN A 65 -10.47 2.63 -8.95
C ASN A 65 -9.73 1.35 -8.48
N LYS A 66 -8.48 1.19 -8.90
CA LYS A 66 -7.63 0.06 -8.56
C LYS A 66 -6.36 0.51 -7.85
N VAL A 67 -5.76 -0.44 -7.16
CA VAL A 67 -4.50 -0.32 -6.43
C VAL A 67 -3.66 -1.56 -6.71
N LYS A 68 -2.34 -1.41 -6.63
CA LYS A 68 -1.42 -2.53 -6.84
C LYS A 68 -0.94 -3.03 -5.48
N LEU A 69 -1.32 -4.25 -5.12
CA LEU A 69 -0.85 -4.92 -3.92
C LEU A 69 0.36 -5.79 -4.29
N ARG A 70 1.48 -5.56 -3.62
CA ARG A 70 2.69 -6.35 -3.75
C ARG A 70 2.91 -7.19 -2.51
N ASP A 71 3.08 -8.48 -2.71
CA ASP A 71 3.57 -9.40 -1.69
C ASP A 71 5.10 -9.27 -1.59
N MET A 72 5.58 -8.86 -0.42
CA MET A 72 7.01 -8.65 -0.17
C MET A 72 7.78 -9.96 -0.01
N LYS A 73 7.10 -11.06 0.28
CA LYS A 73 7.69 -12.39 0.42
C LYS A 73 7.85 -13.08 -0.93
N SER A 74 6.82 -13.05 -1.78
CA SER A 74 6.85 -13.69 -3.11
C SER A 74 7.30 -12.75 -4.24
N GLY A 75 7.26 -11.44 -4.01
CA GLY A 75 7.53 -10.42 -5.03
C GLY A 75 6.40 -10.26 -6.05
N LYS A 76 5.29 -10.99 -5.91
CA LYS A 76 4.14 -10.91 -6.82
C LYS A 76 3.38 -9.60 -6.61
N GLU A 77 2.92 -9.04 -7.73
CA GLU A 77 2.09 -7.84 -7.75
C GLU A 77 0.73 -8.19 -8.34
N GLU A 78 -0.34 -7.75 -7.67
CA GLU A 78 -1.71 -7.96 -8.09
C GLU A 78 -2.44 -6.62 -8.16
N LEU A 79 -3.20 -6.43 -9.23
CA LEU A 79 -4.04 -5.25 -9.42
C LEU A 79 -5.45 -5.55 -8.88
N LEU A 80 -5.82 -4.89 -7.80
CA LEU A 80 -7.06 -5.17 -7.06
C LEU A 80 -7.87 -3.88 -6.92
N SER A 81 -9.20 -3.99 -6.73
CA SER A 81 -9.96 -2.84 -6.28
C SER A 81 -9.57 -2.47 -4.85
N ILE A 82 -9.85 -1.23 -4.42
CA ILE A 82 -9.60 -0.80 -3.03
C ILE A 82 -10.31 -1.74 -2.04
N LYS A 83 -11.54 -2.17 -2.37
CA LYS A 83 -12.32 -3.10 -1.54
C LYS A 83 -11.65 -4.47 -1.43
N ASP A 84 -11.26 -5.05 -2.57
CA ASP A 84 -10.60 -6.37 -2.59
C ASP A 84 -9.27 -6.32 -1.84
N ALA A 85 -8.52 -5.21 -1.94
CA ALA A 85 -7.29 -5.02 -1.20
C ALA A 85 -7.55 -5.01 0.32
N VAL A 86 -8.60 -4.30 0.79
CA VAL A 86 -8.99 -4.31 2.20
C VAL A 86 -9.41 -5.69 2.66
N GLU A 87 -10.18 -6.44 1.86
CA GLU A 87 -10.61 -7.80 2.21
C GLU A 87 -9.45 -8.80 2.26
N LYS A 88 -8.49 -8.68 1.34
CA LYS A 88 -7.30 -9.54 1.30
C LYS A 88 -6.33 -9.28 2.47
N LEU A 89 -6.39 -8.10 3.06
CA LEU A 89 -5.49 -7.64 4.12
C LEU A 89 -6.08 -7.72 5.54
N LYS A 90 -7.38 -8.01 5.66
CA LYS A 90 -8.04 -8.33 6.93
C LYS A 90 -7.54 -9.65 7.50
#